data_AF-A0A5C7A0U9-F1
#
_entry.id   AF-A0A5C7A0U9-F1
#
_cell.length_a   1.000
_cell.length_b   1.000
_cell.length_c   1.000
_cell.angle_alpha   90.00
_cell.angle_beta   90.00
_cell.angle_gamma   90.00
#
_symmetry.space_group_name_H-M   'P 1'
#
loop_
_entity.id
_entity.type
_entity.pdbx_description
1 polymer ?
#
loop_
_entity_poly.entity_id
_entity_poly.type
_entity_poly.pdbx_seq_one_letter_code
_entity_poly.pdbx_strand_id
1 'polypeptide(L)'
;MKNILRNGLIFSMLSLALVSCRDQKNETDDMDDESAIRKEMNLDSDDKVEISEDGDKIKIETSEGDEIKIKKDDGEYKKKVDRADGTESKIKIDDGEVKVKTDN
;
A
#
# COMPACT_ATOMS: atom_id res chain seq x y z
N MET A 1 -37.93 39.81 -27.66
CA MET A 1 -37.46 38.65 -26.86
C MET A 1 -36.79 37.61 -27.77
N LYS A 2 -35.56 37.85 -28.24
CA LYS A 2 -34.82 36.88 -29.11
C LYS A 2 -33.42 36.52 -28.58
N ASN A 3 -32.95 37.20 -27.53
CA ASN A 3 -31.57 37.10 -27.06
C ASN A 3 -31.43 36.35 -25.73
N ILE A 4 -32.55 35.97 -25.10
CA ILE A 4 -32.57 35.31 -23.77
C ILE A 4 -32.28 33.80 -23.87
N LEU A 5 -32.50 33.19 -25.04
CA LEU A 5 -32.24 31.76 -25.26
C LEU A 5 -30.77 31.40 -25.46
N ARG A 6 -29.88 32.37 -25.72
CA ARG A 6 -28.49 32.08 -26.10
C ARG A 6 -27.52 31.99 -24.91
N ASN A 7 -27.87 32.58 -23.77
CA ASN A 7 -27.00 32.62 -22.58
C ASN A 7 -27.40 31.61 -21.49
N GLY A 8 -28.56 30.95 -21.59
CA GLY A 8 -28.99 29.97 -20.59
C GLY A 8 -28.25 28.62 -20.65
N LEU A 9 -27.73 28.25 -21.82
CA LEU A 9 -27.12 26.94 -22.05
C LEU A 9 -25.76 26.78 -21.34
N ILE A 10 -25.07 27.89 -21.05
CA ILE A 10 -23.70 27.88 -20.50
C ILE A 10 -23.71 27.64 -18.97
N PHE A 11 -24.81 27.93 -18.28
CA PHE A 11 -24.89 27.78 -16.82
C PHE A 11 -25.18 26.34 -16.35
N SER A 12 -25.66 25.46 -17.24
CA SER A 12 -26.08 24.10 -16.88
C SER A 12 -24.92 23.10 -16.79
N MET A 13 -23.73 23.42 -17.30
CA MET A 13 -22.58 22.49 -17.30
C MET A 13 -21.76 22.52 -16.00
N LEU A 14 -21.97 23.49 -15.11
CA LEU A 14 -21.15 23.65 -13.90
C LEU A 14 -21.59 22.75 -12.73
N SER A 15 -22.82 22.22 -12.76
CA SER A 15 -23.38 21.44 -11.65
C SER A 15 -22.92 19.97 -11.60
N LEU A 16 -22.30 19.46 -12.67
CA LEU A 16 -21.77 18.08 -12.72
C LEU A 16 -20.39 17.95 -12.04
N ALA A 17 -19.71 19.06 -11.74
CA ALA A 17 -18.38 19.03 -11.13
C ALA A 17 -18.39 18.69 -9.63
N LEU A 18 -19.53 18.78 -8.94
CA LEU A 18 -19.61 18.59 -7.48
C LEU A 18 -19.95 17.15 -7.05
N VAL A 19 -20.29 16.25 -7.99
CA VAL A 19 -20.49 14.81 -7.70
C VAL A 19 -19.18 14.02 -7.69
N SER A 20 -18.09 14.57 -8.27
CA SER A 20 -16.78 13.90 -8.34
C SER A 20 -15.92 14.02 -7.08
N CYS A 21 -16.38 14.72 -6.04
CA CYS A 21 -15.72 14.77 -4.72
C CYS A 21 -16.47 13.96 -3.66
N ARG A 22 -17.32 13.00 -4.06
CA ARG A 22 -17.70 11.91 -3.16
C ARG A 22 -16.65 10.81 -3.34
N ASP A 23 -15.49 11.08 -2.77
CA ASP A 23 -14.39 10.14 -2.68
C ASP A 23 -14.95 8.84 -2.12
N GLN A 24 -14.95 7.85 -3.00
CA GLN A 24 -15.49 6.54 -2.79
C GLN A 24 -14.61 5.91 -1.72
N LYS A 25 -15.19 5.73 -0.54
CA LYS A 25 -14.63 4.91 0.53
C LYS A 25 -14.24 3.58 -0.12
N ASN A 26 -12.95 3.44 -0.37
CA ASN A 26 -12.39 2.36 -1.16
C ASN A 26 -12.34 1.16 -0.22
N GLU A 27 -13.46 0.43 -0.13
CA GLU A 27 -13.47 -0.94 0.37
C GLU A 27 -12.83 -1.77 -0.76
N THR A 28 -11.50 -1.76 -0.82
CA THR A 28 -10.75 -2.61 -1.75
C THR A 28 -10.53 -3.94 -1.07
N ASP A 29 -11.23 -4.95 -1.59
CA ASP A 29 -10.90 -6.37 -1.61
C ASP A 29 -9.59 -6.77 -0.90
N ASP A 30 -9.67 -7.10 0.39
CA ASP A 30 -8.58 -7.68 1.20
C ASP A 30 -8.02 -9.04 0.67
N MET A 31 -8.55 -9.57 -0.44
CA MET A 31 -8.13 -10.86 -1.00
C MET A 31 -7.03 -10.79 -2.06
N ASP A 32 -6.69 -9.60 -2.61
CA ASP A 32 -5.66 -9.50 -3.66
C ASP A 32 -4.24 -9.32 -3.10
N ASP A 33 -4.08 -8.68 -1.95
CA ASP A 33 -2.76 -8.29 -1.45
C ASP A 33 -1.91 -9.49 -0.99
N GLU A 34 -2.49 -10.46 -0.29
CA GLU A 34 -1.75 -11.63 0.20
C GLU A 34 -1.26 -12.52 -0.96
N SER A 35 -2.12 -12.79 -1.93
CA SER A 35 -1.79 -13.64 -3.06
C SER A 35 -0.69 -13.01 -3.94
N ALA A 36 -0.72 -11.69 -4.13
CA ALA A 36 0.30 -10.93 -4.83
C ALA A 36 1.65 -10.99 -4.09
N ILE A 37 1.64 -10.80 -2.76
CA ILE A 37 2.86 -10.87 -1.93
C ILE A 37 3.47 -12.27 -1.97
N ARG A 38 2.66 -13.33 -1.83
CA ARG A 38 3.12 -14.72 -1.90
C ARG A 38 3.80 -15.02 -3.24
N LYS A 39 3.23 -14.55 -4.34
CA LYS A 39 3.80 -14.74 -5.67
C LYS A 39 5.09 -13.96 -5.89
N GLU A 40 5.12 -12.69 -5.49
CA GLU A 40 6.29 -11.81 -5.67
C GLU A 40 7.48 -12.27 -4.83
N MET A 41 7.21 -12.73 -3.60
CA MET A 41 8.25 -13.19 -2.67
C MET A 41 8.51 -14.69 -2.74
N ASN A 42 7.83 -15.40 -3.66
CA ASN A 42 7.93 -16.86 -3.86
C ASN A 42 7.78 -17.64 -2.54
N LEU A 43 6.73 -17.31 -1.78
CA LEU A 43 6.44 -17.92 -0.48
C LEU A 43 5.74 -19.26 -0.66
N ASP A 44 6.04 -20.19 0.24
CA ASP A 44 5.39 -21.50 0.29
C ASP A 44 3.99 -21.40 0.91
N SER A 45 3.22 -22.48 0.77
CA SER A 45 1.86 -22.53 1.34
C SER A 45 1.87 -22.56 2.87
N ASP A 46 2.95 -23.08 3.45
CA ASP A 46 3.16 -23.18 4.90
C ASP A 46 3.65 -21.86 5.52
N ASP A 47 4.10 -20.91 4.69
CA ASP A 47 4.53 -19.60 5.16
C ASP A 47 3.33 -18.76 5.60
N LYS A 48 3.47 -18.09 6.74
CA LYS A 48 2.44 -17.24 7.32
C LYS A 48 2.59 -15.82 6.80
N VAL A 49 1.54 -15.27 6.22
CA VAL A 49 1.48 -13.86 5.81
C VAL A 49 0.38 -13.17 6.60
N GLU A 50 0.71 -12.05 7.24
CA GLU A 50 -0.21 -11.21 7.98
C GLU A 50 -0.13 -9.79 7.41
N ILE A 51 -1.26 -9.26 6.96
CA ILE A 51 -1.39 -7.90 6.44
C ILE A 51 -2.31 -7.14 7.39
N SER A 52 -1.94 -5.92 7.76
CA SER A 52 -2.82 -5.05 8.54
C SER A 52 -4.04 -4.64 7.72
N GLU A 53 -5.16 -4.33 8.39
CA GLU A 53 -6.40 -3.84 7.75
C GLU A 53 -6.17 -2.63 6.82
N ASP A 54 -5.17 -1.79 7.12
CA ASP A 54 -4.82 -0.61 6.31
C ASP A 54 -3.81 -0.91 5.17
N GLY A 55 -3.32 -2.16 5.04
CA GLY A 55 -2.28 -2.55 4.07
C GLY A 55 -0.85 -2.02 4.37
N ASP A 56 -0.70 -1.15 5.37
CA ASP A 56 0.56 -0.49 5.72
C ASP A 56 1.62 -1.41 6.32
N LYS A 57 1.20 -2.49 6.99
CA LYS A 57 2.09 -3.45 7.64
C LYS A 57 1.89 -4.83 7.04
N ILE A 58 2.99 -5.42 6.59
CA ILE A 58 3.05 -6.79 6.12
C ILE A 58 4.07 -7.52 6.99
N LYS A 59 3.66 -8.63 7.60
CA LYS A 59 4.54 -9.54 8.32
C LYS A 59 4.50 -10.91 7.65
N ILE A 60 5.67 -11.47 7.39
CA ILE A 60 5.83 -12.77 6.75
C ILE A 60 6.74 -13.61 7.65
N GLU A 61 6.30 -14.82 7.96
CA GLU A 61 7.05 -15.80 8.72
C GLU A 61 7.21 -17.04 7.85
N THR A 62 8.44 -17.33 7.46
CA THR A 62 8.75 -18.48 6.63
C THR A 62 8.82 -19.74 7.49
N SER A 63 8.51 -20.88 6.89
CA SER A 63 8.65 -22.20 7.53
C SER A 63 10.09 -22.52 7.97
N GLU A 64 11.09 -21.89 7.35
CA GLU A 64 12.51 -22.01 7.72
C GLU A 64 12.88 -21.21 8.99
N GLY A 65 11.98 -20.35 9.48
CA GLY A 65 12.18 -19.53 10.67
C GLY A 65 12.63 -18.10 10.40
N ASP A 66 12.73 -17.68 9.13
CA ASP A 66 12.96 -16.27 8.78
C ASP A 66 11.69 -15.45 9.00
N GLU A 67 11.84 -14.26 9.58
CA GLU A 67 10.77 -13.29 9.79
C GLU A 67 11.05 -12.00 9.02
N ILE A 68 10.12 -11.62 8.13
CA ILE A 68 10.19 -10.40 7.34
C ILE A 68 9.07 -9.46 7.78
N LYS A 69 9.41 -8.24 8.20
CA LYS A 69 8.46 -7.18 8.56
C LYS A 69 8.63 -5.99 7.62
N ILE A 70 7.57 -5.61 6.93
CA ILE A 70 7.50 -4.44 6.06
C ILE A 70 6.49 -3.47 6.66
N LYS A 71 6.90 -2.22 6.84
CA LYS A 71 6.04 -1.12 7.29
C LYS A 71 6.17 0.02 6.30
N LYS A 72 5.05 0.44 5.73
CA LYS A 72 4.89 1.66 4.94
C LYS A 72 4.21 2.68 5.84
N ASP A 73 4.78 3.85 5.93
CA ASP A 73 4.16 5.04 6.50
C ASP A 73 4.31 6.15 5.43
N ASP A 74 3.47 7.17 5.46
CA ASP A 74 3.38 8.19 4.40
C ASP A 74 4.74 8.86 4.12
N GLY A 75 5.45 8.40 3.07
CA GLY A 75 6.82 8.83 2.71
C GLY A 75 7.99 8.07 3.36
N GLU A 76 7.75 7.20 4.34
CA GLU A 76 8.76 6.34 4.99
C GLU A 76 8.51 4.86 4.69
N TYR A 77 9.54 4.15 4.27
CA TYR A 77 9.50 2.69 4.08
C TYR A 77 10.51 2.00 4.99
N LYS A 78 10.07 1.02 5.77
CA LYS A 78 10.95 0.23 6.64
C LYS A 78 10.76 -1.26 6.41
N LYS A 79 11.84 -1.96 6.07
CA LYS A 79 11.91 -3.42 5.97
C LYS A 79 12.88 -3.97 7.01
N LYS A 80 12.46 -4.94 7.80
CA LYS A 80 13.31 -5.75 8.69
C LYS A 80 13.25 -7.20 8.21
N VAL A 81 14.40 -7.84 8.12
CA VAL A 81 14.57 -9.25 7.82
C VAL A 81 15.38 -9.85 8.95
N ASP A 82 14.76 -10.73 9.72
CA ASP A 82 15.38 -11.52 10.76
C ASP A 82 15.52 -12.94 10.20
N ARG A 83 16.74 -13.45 10.09
CA ARG A 83 17.00 -14.78 9.55
C ARG A 83 17.16 -15.80 10.66
N ALA A 84 16.82 -17.05 10.36
CA ALA A 84 16.97 -18.18 11.28
C ALA A 84 18.44 -18.41 11.71
N ASP A 85 19.40 -17.97 10.89
CA ASP A 85 20.83 -18.01 11.21
C ASP A 85 21.27 -16.99 12.28
N GLY A 86 20.34 -16.14 12.75
CA GLY A 86 20.57 -15.10 13.75
C GLY A 86 20.98 -13.76 13.15
N THR A 87 21.20 -13.67 11.84
CA THR A 87 21.52 -12.39 11.19
C THR A 87 20.27 -11.53 11.07
N GLU A 88 20.40 -10.23 11.32
CA GLU A 88 19.32 -9.27 11.09
C GLU A 88 19.73 -8.19 10.07
N SER A 89 18.78 -7.78 9.24
CA SER A 89 18.97 -6.75 8.23
C SER A 89 17.80 -5.78 8.25
N LYS A 90 18.10 -4.49 8.39
CA LYS A 90 17.12 -3.39 8.44
C LYS A 90 17.40 -2.42 7.31
N ILE A 91 16.38 -2.17 6.48
CA ILE A 91 16.37 -1.15 5.44
C ILE A 91 15.34 -0.11 5.85
N LYS A 92 15.74 1.16 5.86
CA LYS A 92 14.84 2.31 6.03
C LYS A 92 15.02 3.25 4.84
N ILE A 93 13.93 3.74 4.30
CA ILE A 93 13.89 4.78 3.28
C ILE A 93 13.11 5.94 3.88
N ASP A 94 13.74 7.09 3.98
CA ASP A 94 13.21 8.29 4.62
C ASP A 94 13.44 9.45 3.65
N ASP A 95 12.37 9.97 3.05
CA ASP A 95 12.42 11.07 2.06
C ASP A 95 13.43 10.84 0.91
N GLY A 96 13.51 9.59 0.43
CA GLY A 96 14.44 9.16 -0.62
C GLY A 96 15.86 8.79 -0.14
N GLU A 97 16.19 8.98 1.13
CA GLU A 97 17.45 8.52 1.71
C GLU A 97 17.37 7.06 2.15
N VAL A 98 18.20 6.18 1.57
CA VAL A 98 18.25 4.75 1.91
C VAL A 98 19.30 4.49 2.99
N LYS A 99 18.86 4.00 4.16
CA LYS A 99 19.70 3.57 5.28
C LYS A 99 19.63 2.05 5.44
N VAL A 100 20.75 1.38 5.28
CA VAL A 100 20.86 -0.09 5.47
C VAL A 100 21.71 -0.37 6.71
N LYS A 101 21.22 -1.26 7.57
CA LYS A 101 21.98 -1.82 8.70
C LYS A 101 21.90 -3.35 8.62
N THR A 102 23.04 -3.99 8.81
CA THR A 102 23.15 -5.45 8.89
C THR A 102 23.92 -5.76 10.16
N ASP A 103 23.29 -6.54 11.04
CA ASP A 103 23.87 -6.99 12.30
C ASP A 103 24.11 -8.52 12.20
N ASN A 104 25.25 -8.98 12.71
CA ASN A 104 25.75 -10.37 12.68
C ASN A 104 26.21 -10.77 14.09
#